data_AF-A0A838I289-F1
#
_entry.id   AF-A0A838I289-F1
#
_cell.length_a   1.000
_cell.length_b   1.000
_cell.length_c   1.000
_cell.angle_alpha   90.00
_cell.angle_beta   90.00
_cell.angle_gamma   90.00
#
_symmetry.space_group_name_H-M   'P 1'
#
loop_
_entity.id
_entity.type
_entity.pdbx_description
1 polymer ?
#
loop_
_entity_poly.entity_id
_entity_poly.type
_entity_poly.pdbx_seq_one_letter_code
_entity_poly.pdbx_strand_id
1 'polypeptide(L)'
;MIQDFKFALRQLIKAPGFTSIAILTLALAIGVNAAIFSLVNGVILKPVVPLRPHEVVNLFSARQGASKDYRQFSHQEFVALRESTDVFTDVAAVQFALAGLGR
;
A
#
# COMPACT_ATOMS: atom_id res chain seq x y z
N MET A 1 3.89 13.86 41.50
CA MET A 1 3.79 13.05 40.26
C MET A 1 2.79 11.90 40.37
N ILE A 2 2.98 10.88 41.22
CA ILE A 2 2.02 9.75 41.31
C ILE A 2 0.62 10.18 41.81
N GLN A 3 0.58 11.19 42.69
CA GLN A 3 -0.66 11.80 43.19
C GLN A 3 -1.42 12.54 42.09
N ASP A 4 -0.71 13.22 41.20
CA ASP A 4 -1.32 13.97 40.09
C ASP A 4 -1.99 13.03 39.10
N PHE A 5 -1.36 11.87 38.83
CA PHE A 5 -1.94 10.83 37.97
C PHE A 5 -3.22 10.23 38.57
N LYS A 6 -3.23 9.95 39.87
CA LYS A 6 -4.43 9.50 40.60
C LYS A 6 -5.53 10.56 40.59
N PHE A 7 -5.15 11.83 40.73
CA PHE A 7 -6.09 12.94 40.72
C PHE A 7 -6.76 13.09 39.34
N ALA A 8 -5.97 13.07 38.26
CA ALA A 8 -6.47 13.11 36.90
C ALA A 8 -7.41 11.93 36.58
N LEU A 9 -7.06 10.71 36.99
CA LEU A 9 -7.92 9.53 36.80
C LEU A 9 -9.25 9.68 37.55
N ARG A 10 -9.21 10.19 38.79
CA ARG A 10 -10.42 10.43 39.58
C ARG A 10 -11.30 11.51 38.95
N GLN A 11 -10.70 12.49 38.28
CA GLN A 11 -11.41 13.54 37.55
C GLN A 11 -12.09 13.00 36.28
N LEU A 12 -11.42 12.12 35.53
CA LEU A 12 -11.99 11.40 34.38
C LEU A 12 -13.20 10.53 34.78
N ILE A 13 -13.13 9.84 35.93
CA ILE A 13 -14.24 9.01 36.43
C ILE A 13 -15.43 9.86 36.91
N LYS A 14 -15.18 11.09 37.41
CA LYS A 14 -16.24 12.01 37.85
C LYS A 14 -17.02 12.67 36.70
N ALA A 15 -16.47 12.69 35.48
CA ALA A 15 -17.09 13.30 34.31
C ALA A 15 -17.29 12.27 33.17
N PRO A 16 -18.06 11.19 33.39
CA PRO A 16 -18.10 10.03 32.49
C PRO A 16 -18.60 10.36 31.08
N GLY A 17 -19.50 11.34 30.91
CA GLY A 17 -19.97 11.77 29.60
C GLY A 17 -18.87 12.40 28.74
N PHE A 18 -18.16 13.38 29.29
CA PHE A 18 -17.04 14.03 28.62
C PHE A 18 -15.89 13.05 28.34
N THR A 19 -15.55 12.24 29.34
CA THR A 19 -14.50 11.21 29.21
C THR A 19 -14.82 10.20 28.11
N SER A 20 -16.08 9.74 28.01
CA SER A 20 -16.49 8.79 26.96
C SER A 20 -16.33 9.38 25.56
N ILE A 21 -16.77 10.62 25.35
CA ILE A 21 -16.63 11.31 24.06
C ILE A 21 -15.14 11.47 23.71
N ALA A 22 -14.33 11.93 24.66
CA ALA A 22 -12.90 12.10 24.45
C ALA A 22 -12.21 10.77 24.08
N ILE A 23 -12.54 9.67 24.78
CA ILE A 23 -12.01 8.34 24.47
C ILE A 23 -12.43 7.89 23.06
N LEU A 24 -13.71 8.06 22.71
CA LEU A 24 -14.22 7.66 21.39
C LEU A 24 -13.55 8.45 20.26
N THR A 25 -13.43 9.77 20.40
CA THR A 25 -12.74 10.61 19.41
C THR A 25 -11.27 10.22 19.27
N LEU A 26 -10.58 9.99 20.40
CA LEU A 26 -9.18 9.56 20.38
C LEU A 26 -9.02 8.18 19.73
N ALA A 27 -9.88 7.23 20.09
CA ALA A 27 -9.89 5.88 19.51
C ALA A 27 -10.15 5.92 18.00
N LEU A 28 -11.10 6.76 17.56
CA LEU A 28 -11.39 6.94 16.13
C LEU A 28 -10.19 7.53 15.39
N ALA A 29 -9.58 8.60 15.92
CA ALA A 29 -8.42 9.23 15.28
C ALA A 29 -7.23 8.27 15.17
N ILE A 30 -6.93 7.50 16.21
CA ILE A 30 -5.87 6.49 16.19
C ILE A 30 -6.22 5.36 15.22
N GLY A 31 -7.47 4.86 15.28
CA GLY A 31 -7.94 3.75 14.46
C GLY A 31 -7.94 4.07 12.97
N VAL A 32 -8.37 5.26 12.58
CA VAL A 32 -8.36 5.72 11.17
C VAL A 32 -6.93 5.76 10.64
N ASN A 33 -5.99 6.35 11.38
CA ASN A 33 -4.59 6.41 10.97
C ASN A 33 -3.98 5.00 10.82
N ALA A 34 -4.25 4.12 11.78
CA ALA A 34 -3.78 2.73 11.73
C ALA A 34 -4.42 1.94 10.57
N ALA A 35 -5.72 2.15 10.29
CA ALA A 35 -6.43 1.50 9.20
C ALA A 35 -5.92 1.94 7.83
N ILE A 36 -5.68 3.24 7.64
CA ILE A 36 -5.09 3.77 6.40
C ILE A 36 -3.70 3.18 6.19
N PHE A 37 -2.85 3.19 7.23
CA PHE A 37 -1.50 2.62 7.11
C PHE A 37 -1.53 1.12 6.83
N SER A 38 -2.43 0.37 7.48
CA SER A 38 -2.60 -1.07 7.24
C SER A 38 -3.06 -1.35 5.81
N LEU A 39 -3.99 -0.55 5.28
CA LEU A 39 -4.48 -0.68 3.90
C LEU A 39 -3.37 -0.36 2.90
N VAL A 40 -2.65 0.75 3.09
CA VAL A 40 -1.51 1.13 2.24
C VAL A 40 -0.43 0.06 2.28
N ASN A 41 -0.11 -0.44 3.47
CA ASN A 41 0.90 -1.48 3.61
C ASN A 41 0.48 -2.80 2.93
N GLY A 42 -0.78 -3.20 3.08
CA GLY A 42 -1.31 -4.43 2.49
C GLY A 42 -1.51 -4.39 0.98
N VAL A 43 -1.88 -3.22 0.43
CA VAL A 43 -2.27 -3.08 -0.98
C VAL A 43 -1.15 -2.47 -1.84
N ILE A 44 -0.40 -1.50 -1.30
CA ILE A 44 0.59 -0.73 -2.07
C ILE A 44 2.01 -1.24 -1.80
N LEU A 45 2.36 -1.45 -0.53
CA LEU A 45 3.75 -1.74 -0.15
C LEU A 45 4.10 -3.23 -0.14
N LYS A 46 3.09 -4.12 -0.07
CA LYS A 46 3.34 -5.56 -0.10
C LYS A 46 3.70 -5.97 -1.53
N PRO A 47 4.94 -6.41 -1.79
CA PRO A 47 5.33 -6.80 -3.14
C PRO A 47 4.49 -8.01 -3.56
N VAL A 48 3.82 -7.89 -4.71
CA VAL A 48 3.08 -8.99 -5.35
C VAL A 48 3.99 -10.17 -5.65
N VAL A 49 5.29 -9.93 -5.78
CA VAL A 49 6.27 -10.92 -6.17
C VAL A 49 7.39 -11.00 -5.11
N PRO A 50 7.45 -12.07 -4.31
CA PRO A 50 8.54 -12.30 -3.36
C PRO A 50 9.74 -12.90 -4.10
N LEU A 51 10.34 -12.16 -5.03
CA LEU A 51 11.51 -12.64 -5.77
C LEU A 51 12.65 -11.65 -5.64
N ARG A 52 13.78 -12.22 -5.22
CA ARG A 52 15.15 -11.67 -5.19
C ARG A 52 15.24 -10.29 -5.84
N PRO A 53 15.16 -9.19 -5.06
CA PRO A 53 15.02 -7.84 -5.60
C PRO A 53 16.15 -7.43 -6.56
N HIS A 54 17.30 -8.10 -6.47
CA HIS A 54 18.47 -7.87 -7.32
C HIS A 54 18.40 -8.53 -8.69
N GLU A 55 17.49 -9.48 -8.91
CA GLU A 55 17.29 -10.18 -10.19
C GLU A 55 16.07 -9.63 -10.97
N VAL A 56 15.35 -8.66 -10.41
CA VAL A 56 14.12 -8.11 -11.00
C VAL A 56 14.47 -6.87 -11.82
N VAL A 57 14.06 -6.88 -13.10
CA VAL A 57 14.19 -5.74 -14.01
C VAL A 57 12.83 -5.31 -14.55
N ASN A 58 12.63 -4.00 -14.74
CA ASN A 58 11.43 -3.48 -15.38
C ASN A 58 11.62 -3.46 -16.89
N LEU A 59 10.68 -4.06 -17.62
CA LEU A 59 10.65 -4.08 -19.07
C LEU A 59 9.73 -2.97 -19.57
N PHE A 60 10.16 -2.24 -20.60
CA PHE A 60 9.36 -1.22 -21.27
C PHE A 60 9.57 -1.33 -22.78
N SER A 61 8.49 -1.14 -23.55
CA SER A 61 8.60 -1.01 -25.01
C SER A 61 8.95 0.43 -25.35
N ALA A 62 9.95 0.65 -26.21
CA ALA A 62 10.29 1.97 -26.71
C ALA A 62 10.46 1.94 -28.22
N ARG A 63 10.00 2.99 -28.91
CA ARG A 63 10.23 3.12 -30.35
C ARG A 63 11.72 3.34 -30.59
N GLN A 64 12.29 2.58 -31.52
CA GLN A 64 13.70 2.71 -31.90
C GLN A 64 13.98 4.16 -32.35
N GLY A 65 14.91 4.84 -31.68
CA GLY A 65 15.26 6.25 -31.92
C GLY A 65 14.47 7.30 -31.13
N ALA A 66 13.50 6.90 -30.29
CA ALA A 66 12.78 7.84 -29.42
C ALA A 66 13.42 7.93 -28.03
N SER A 67 13.81 9.13 -27.62
CA SER A 67 14.23 9.41 -26.25
C SER A 67 12.98 9.52 -25.37
N LYS A 68 12.81 8.57 -24.43
CA LYS A 68 11.79 8.58 -23.36
C LYS A 68 10.33 8.28 -23.77
N ASP A 69 10.12 7.58 -24.89
CA ASP A 69 8.77 7.14 -25.27
C ASP A 69 8.53 5.69 -24.81
N TYR A 70 8.29 5.52 -23.51
CA TYR A 70 8.02 4.22 -22.89
C TYR A 70 6.53 3.89 -23.02
N ARG A 71 6.21 2.81 -23.72
CA ARG A 71 4.84 2.32 -23.92
C ARG A 71 4.61 1.05 -23.11
N GLN A 72 3.36 0.91 -22.66
CA GLN A 72 2.88 -0.36 -22.11
C GLN A 72 2.85 -1.42 -23.21
N PHE A 73 3.17 -2.66 -22.84
CA PHE A 73 3.07 -3.81 -23.73
C PHE A 73 1.62 -4.18 -23.98
N SER A 74 1.32 -4.57 -25.21
CA SER A 74 0.09 -5.28 -25.54
C SER A 74 0.13 -6.71 -25.00
N HIS A 75 -1.03 -7.37 -24.94
CA HIS A 75 -1.13 -8.76 -24.50
C HIS A 75 -0.27 -9.71 -25.35
N GLN A 76 -0.21 -9.48 -26.67
CA GLN A 76 0.59 -10.32 -27.57
C GLN A 76 2.09 -10.15 -27.33
N GLU A 77 2.56 -8.92 -27.11
CA GLU A 77 3.97 -8.67 -26.76
C GLU A 77 4.33 -9.36 -25.43
N PHE A 78 3.45 -9.34 -24.43
CA PHE A 78 3.67 -10.07 -23.18
C PHE A 78 3.79 -11.58 -23.40
N VAL A 79 2.90 -12.19 -24.19
CA VAL A 79 2.95 -13.63 -24.48
C VAL A 79 4.25 -14.00 -25.19
N ALA A 80 4.66 -13.23 -26.20
CA ALA A 80 5.91 -13.47 -26.91
C ALA A 80 7.14 -13.35 -25.99
N LEU A 81 7.13 -12.41 -25.05
CA LEU A 81 8.21 -12.23 -24.08
C LEU A 81 8.26 -13.38 -23.06
N ARG A 82 7.09 -13.88 -22.66
CA ARG A 82 6.96 -15.01 -21.73
C ARG A 82 7.40 -16.34 -22.37
N GLU A 83 7.18 -16.51 -23.67
CA GLU A 83 7.64 -17.68 -24.43
C GLU A 83 9.16 -17.64 -24.71
N SER A 84 9.77 -16.45 -24.70
CA SER A 84 11.21 -16.27 -24.92
C SER A 84 12.02 -16.58 -23.66
N THR A 85 12.46 -17.83 -23.51
CA THR A 85 13.16 -18.32 -22.30
C THR A 85 14.66 -17.97 -22.24
N ASP A 86 15.21 -17.39 -23.31
CA ASP A 86 16.67 -17.26 -23.47
C ASP A 86 17.30 -16.15 -22.60
N VAL A 87 16.50 -15.16 -22.19
CA VAL A 87 16.98 -13.96 -21.45
C VAL A 87 16.34 -13.84 -20.07
N PHE A 88 15.11 -14.29 -19.89
CA PHE A 88 14.37 -14.18 -18.63
C PHE A 88 13.90 -15.55 -18.16
N THR A 89 14.14 -15.85 -16.88
CA THR A 89 13.66 -17.09 -16.25
C THR A 89 12.13 -17.12 -16.14
N ASP A 90 11.52 -15.97 -15.85
CA ASP A 90 10.06 -15.80 -15.84
C ASP A 90 9.72 -14.33 -16.12
N VAL A 91 8.51 -14.09 -16.64
CA VAL A 91 8.02 -12.76 -16.98
C VAL A 91 6.61 -12.58 -16.42
N ALA A 92 6.46 -11.58 -15.54
CA ALA A 92 5.18 -11.19 -14.98
C ALA A 92 4.80 -9.79 -15.48
N ALA A 93 3.55 -9.62 -15.88
CA ALA A 93 2.95 -8.31 -16.15
C ALA A 93 2.11 -7.88 -14.96
N VAL A 94 2.36 -6.67 -14.46
CA VAL A 94 1.57 -6.06 -13.39
C VAL A 94 0.93 -4.79 -13.94
N GLN A 95 -0.39 -4.75 -13.92
CA GLN A 95 -1.15 -3.53 -14.17
C GLN A 95 -1.67 -3.00 -12.84
N PHE A 96 -1.22 -1.81 -12.44
CA PHE A 96 -1.84 -1.10 -11.33
C PHE A 96 -3.21 -0.59 -11.79
N ALA A 97 -4.26 -1.38 -11.52
CA ALA A 97 -5.62 -0.91 -11.63
C ALA A 97 -6.00 -0.20 -10.32
N LEU A 98 -6.40 1.07 -10.40
CA LEU A 98 -7.17 1.67 -9.33
C LEU A 98 -8.51 0.92 -9.30
N ALA A 99 -8.64 0.00 -8.35
CA ALA A 99 -9.93 -0.59 -8.02
C ALA A 99 -10.81 0.52 -7.42
N GLY A 100 -11.50 1.25 -8.29
CA GLY A 100 -12.55 2.16 -7.86
C GLY A 100 -13.70 1.35 -7.28
N LEU A 101 -13.99 1.52 -5.99
CA LEU A 101 -15.25 1.08 -5.42
C LEU A 101 -16.35 2.05 -5.90
N GLY A 102 -16.91 1.77 -7.08
CA GLY A 102 -18.08 2.43 -7.65
C GLY A 102 -18.42 1.76 -8.98
N ARG A 103 -19.62 1.22 -9.21
CA ARG A 103 -20.96 1.55 -8.70
C ARG A 103 -21.63 0.37 -8.01
#